data_AF-A0A6L6VQS7-F1
#
_entry.id   AF-A0A6L6VQS7-F1
#
_cell.length_a   1.000
_cell.length_b   1.000
_cell.length_c   1.000
_cell.angle_alpha   90.00
_cell.angle_beta   90.00
_cell.angle_gamma   90.00
#
_symmetry.space_group_name_H-M   'P 1'
#
loop_
_entity.id
_entity.type
_entity.pdbx_description
1 polymer ?
#
loop_
_entity_poly.entity_id
_entity_poly.type
_entity_poly.pdbx_seq_one_letter_code
_entity_poly.pdbx_strand_id
1 'polypeptide(L)'
;MDDITQRVESLVIDASNGAVDLEGLREAKGVLSDAGLDSIGIVGLIEGIESEFVIVIDPNADSSFLMCVDTIVAFVRSQSVMEAVR
;
A
#
# COMPACT_ATOMS: atom_id res chain seq x y z
N MET A 1 -4.08 10.99 -12.00
CA MET A 1 -3.70 10.00 -11.00
C MET A 1 -2.18 10.01 -10.96
N ASP A 2 -1.60 10.14 -9.77
CA ASP A 2 -0.15 10.22 -9.60
C ASP A 2 0.50 8.83 -9.75
N ASP A 3 1.79 8.79 -10.13
CA ASP A 3 2.55 7.56 -10.37
C ASP A 3 2.59 6.64 -9.14
N ILE A 4 2.78 7.22 -7.95
CA ILE A 4 2.84 6.46 -6.69
C ILE A 4 1.48 5.82 -6.40
N THR A 5 0.37 6.53 -6.61
CA THR A 5 -0.96 5.96 -6.43
C THR A 5 -1.17 4.72 -7.30
N GLN A 6 -0.82 4.79 -8.58
CA GLN A 6 -0.97 3.66 -9.51
C GLN A 6 -0.10 2.46 -9.09
N ARG A 7 1.13 2.72 -8.64
CA ARG A 7 2.04 1.67 -8.14
C ARG A 7 1.48 1.02 -6.88
N VAL A 8 0.99 1.81 -5.92
CA VAL A 8 0.37 1.28 -4.70
C VAL A 8 -0.87 0.44 -5.02
N GLU A 9 -1.74 0.89 -5.93
CA GLU A 9 -2.90 0.10 -6.37
C GLU A 9 -2.48 -1.23 -7.01
N SER A 10 -1.42 -1.23 -7.83
CA SER A 10 -0.88 -2.47 -8.41
C SER A 10 -0.38 -3.42 -7.32
N LEU A 11 0.37 -2.92 -6.34
CA LEU A 11 0.88 -3.73 -5.22
C LEU A 11 -0.26 -4.35 -4.40
N VAL A 12 -1.36 -3.62 -4.18
CA VAL A 12 -2.54 -4.14 -3.48
C VAL A 12 -3.17 -5.30 -4.27
N ILE A 13 -3.32 -5.14 -5.59
CA ILE A 13 -3.87 -6.18 -6.47
C ILE A 13 -2.96 -7.42 -6.46
N ASP A 14 -1.66 -7.23 -6.61
CA ASP A 14 -0.67 -8.31 -6.63
C ASP A 14 -0.63 -9.07 -5.29
N ALA A 15 -0.62 -8.33 -4.17
CA ALA A 15 -0.62 -8.90 -2.83
C ALA A 15 -1.92 -9.67 -2.49
N SER A 16 -3.04 -9.30 -3.13
CA SER A 16 -4.32 -9.99 -2.93
C SER A 16 -4.40 -11.36 -3.60
N ASN A 17 -3.43 -11.72 -4.45
CA ASN A 17 -3.44 -12.94 -5.26
C ASN A 17 -4.76 -13.12 -6.06
N GLY A 18 -5.31 -12.01 -6.57
CA GLY A 18 -6.54 -11.96 -7.36
C GLY A 18 -7.84 -11.83 -6.56
N ALA A 19 -7.77 -11.66 -5.24
CA ALA A 19 -8.96 -11.39 -4.41
C ALA A 19 -9.45 -9.94 -4.55
N VAL A 20 -8.55 -9.01 -4.86
CA VAL A 20 -8.83 -7.59 -5.08
C VAL A 20 -8.47 -7.22 -6.52
N ASP A 21 -9.37 -6.53 -7.20
CA ASP A 21 -9.10 -5.88 -8.47
C ASP A 21 -9.25 -4.35 -8.35
N LEU A 22 -8.92 -3.63 -9.42
CA LEU A 22 -8.96 -2.18 -9.43
C LEU A 22 -10.39 -1.63 -9.29
N GLU A 23 -11.41 -2.36 -9.76
CA GLU A 23 -12.80 -1.93 -9.66
C GLU A 23 -13.28 -2.04 -8.20
N GLY A 24 -13.07 -3.20 -7.57
CA GLY A 24 -13.39 -3.42 -6.16
C GLY A 24 -12.64 -2.46 -5.23
N LEU A 25 -11.37 -2.17 -5.53
CA LEU A 25 -10.60 -1.19 -4.77
C LEU A 25 -11.18 0.23 -4.89
N ARG A 26 -11.71 0.60 -6.06
CA ARG A 26 -12.38 1.89 -6.27
C ARG A 26 -13.74 1.97 -5.60
N GLU A 27 -14.54 0.91 -5.66
CA GLU A 27 -15.83 0.82 -4.97
C GLU A 27 -15.65 0.92 -3.45
N ALA A 28 -14.59 0.31 -2.92
CA ALA A 28 -14.15 0.41 -1.54
C ALA A 28 -13.49 1.76 -1.20
N LYS A 29 -13.39 2.71 -2.14
CA LYS A 29 -12.71 4.00 -1.97
C LYS A 29 -11.27 3.86 -1.46
N GLY A 30 -10.58 2.79 -1.89
CA GLY A 30 -9.22 2.47 -1.51
C GLY A 30 -9.07 1.81 -0.13
N VAL A 31 -10.15 1.56 0.62
CA VAL A 31 -10.09 0.87 1.91
C VAL A 31 -9.80 -0.62 1.69
N LEU A 32 -8.67 -1.09 2.21
CA LEU A 32 -8.14 -2.41 1.84
C LEU A 32 -9.01 -3.57 2.33
N SER A 33 -9.48 -3.49 3.58
CA SER A 33 -10.36 -4.51 4.17
C SER A 33 -11.70 -4.61 3.44
N ASP A 34 -12.23 -3.46 3.01
CA ASP A 34 -13.52 -3.38 2.32
C ASP A 34 -13.40 -3.89 0.87
N ALA A 35 -12.22 -3.73 0.27
CA ALA A 35 -11.88 -4.28 -1.04
C ALA A 35 -11.66 -5.80 -1.01
N GLY A 36 -11.51 -6.40 0.19
CA GLY A 36 -11.31 -7.85 0.36
C GLY A 36 -9.86 -8.27 0.62
N LEU A 37 -8.94 -7.33 0.90
CA LEU A 37 -7.58 -7.67 1.27
C LEU A 37 -7.53 -8.25 2.69
N ASP A 38 -6.99 -9.45 2.82
CA ASP A 38 -6.87 -10.15 4.10
C ASP A 38 -5.51 -9.91 4.78
N SER A 39 -5.32 -10.49 5.97
CA SER A 39 -4.08 -10.35 6.74
C SER A 39 -2.84 -10.92 6.04
N ILE A 40 -3.00 -11.91 5.15
CA ILE A 40 -1.89 -12.47 4.37
C ILE A 40 -1.52 -11.49 3.25
N GLY A 41 -2.53 -10.94 2.58
CA GLY A 41 -2.37 -9.88 1.58
C GLY A 41 -1.72 -8.62 2.18
N ILE A 42 -2.00 -8.28 3.44
CA ILE A 42 -1.30 -7.17 4.11
C ILE A 42 0.20 -7.43 4.26
N VAL A 43 0.62 -8.65 4.58
CA VAL A 43 2.05 -8.99 4.66
C VAL A 43 2.70 -8.86 3.28
N GLY A 44 2.09 -9.43 2.24
CA GLY A 44 2.60 -9.32 0.87
C GLY A 44 2.64 -7.87 0.37
N LEU A 45 1.68 -7.04 0.80
CA LEU A 45 1.65 -5.62 0.49
C LEU A 45 2.80 -4.88 1.17
N ILE A 46 3.10 -5.18 2.44
CA ILE A 46 4.26 -4.60 3.14
C ILE A 46 5.55 -4.94 2.38
N GLU A 47 5.79 -6.22 2.09
CA GLU A 47 6.98 -6.68 1.37
C GLU A 47 7.08 -6.01 -0.02
N GLY A 48 5.95 -5.89 -0.73
CA GLY A 48 5.86 -5.23 -2.02
C GLY A 48 6.23 -3.75 -1.94
N ILE A 49 5.71 -3.03 -0.93
CA ILE A 49 6.04 -1.61 -0.71
C ILE A 49 7.52 -1.44 -0.38
N GLU A 50 8.07 -2.25 0.53
CA GLU A 50 9.48 -2.19 0.92
C GLU A 50 10.41 -2.40 -0.29
N SER A 51 10.10 -3.39 -1.12
CA SER A 51 10.86 -3.71 -2.34
C SER A 51 10.73 -2.61 -3.41
N GLU A 52 9.52 -2.12 -3.66
CA GLU A 52 9.21 -1.19 -4.76
C GLU A 52 9.70 0.24 -4.51
N PHE A 53 9.71 0.66 -3.25
CA PHE A 53 10.09 2.01 -2.83
C PHE A 53 11.39 2.08 -2.03
N VAL A 54 12.04 0.94 -1.79
CA VAL A 54 13.31 0.84 -1.03
C VAL A 54 13.17 1.44 0.38
N ILE A 55 12.03 1.17 1.03
CA ILE A 55 11.73 1.62 2.40
C ILE A 55 11.70 0.44 3.35
N VAL A 56 11.86 0.70 4.65
CA VAL A 56 11.72 -0.31 5.71
C VAL A 56 10.50 0.04 6.55
N ILE A 57 9.59 -0.92 6.70
CA ILE A 57 8.37 -0.79 7.48
C ILE A 57 8.53 -1.64 8.74
N ASP A 58 8.40 -1.01 9.91
CA ASP A 58 8.27 -1.76 11.17
C ASP A 58 6.78 -2.07 11.42
N PRO A 59 6.33 -3.33 11.24
CA PRO A 59 4.94 -3.69 11.45
C PRO A 59 4.49 -3.57 12.92
N ASN A 60 5.43 -3.41 13.86
CA ASN A 60 5.13 -3.27 15.29
C ASN A 60 5.00 -1.80 15.74
N ALA A 61 5.37 -0.83 14.90
CA ALA A 61 5.36 0.58 15.26
C ALA A 61 3.96 1.20 15.13
N ASP A 62 3.54 1.46 13.89
CA ASP A 62 2.21 1.96 13.56
C ASP A 62 1.82 1.48 12.16
N SER A 63 0.84 0.58 12.11
CA SER A 63 0.30 0.02 10.87
C SER A 63 -0.97 0.73 10.40
N SER A 64 -1.36 1.84 11.02
CA SER A 64 -2.55 2.61 10.64
C SER A 64 -2.50 3.12 9.20
N PHE A 65 -1.30 3.32 8.63
CA PHE A 65 -1.17 3.71 7.23
C PHE A 65 -1.60 2.62 6.24
N LEU A 66 -1.68 1.34 6.66
CA LEU A 66 -2.10 0.21 5.84
C LEU A 66 -3.63 0.04 5.76
N MET A 67 -4.41 1.05 6.20
CA MET A 67 -5.87 0.98 6.13
C MET A 67 -6.43 1.30 4.74
N CYS A 68 -5.78 2.19 4.00
CA CYS A 68 -6.26 2.70 2.72
C CYS A 68 -5.11 3.03 1.77
N VAL A 69 -5.36 2.94 0.46
CA VAL A 69 -4.42 3.36 -0.60
C VAL A 69 -3.89 4.78 -0.34
N ASP A 70 -4.76 5.73 -0.01
CA ASP A 70 -4.36 7.13 0.20
C ASP A 70 -3.38 7.29 1.38
N THR A 71 -3.58 6.53 2.46
CA THR A 71 -2.69 6.59 3.62
C THR A 71 -1.34 5.92 3.33
N ILE A 72 -1.33 4.87 2.51
CA ILE A 72 -0.09 4.25 2.01
C ILE A 72 0.67 5.24 1.12
N VAL A 73 -0.01 5.89 0.17
CA VAL A 73 0.62 6.88 -0.72
C VAL A 73 1.20 8.04 0.10
N ALA A 74 0.48 8.52 1.10
CA ALA A 74 0.98 9.56 2.00
C ALA A 74 2.23 9.11 2.77
N PHE A 75 2.23 7.87 3.27
CA PHE A 75 3.39 7.28 3.94
C PHE A 75 4.60 7.18 3.02
N VAL A 76 4.45 6.57 1.84
CA VAL A 76 5.55 6.40 0.87
C VAL A 76 6.14 7.76 0.51
N ARG A 77 5.31 8.77 0.21
CA ARG A 77 5.78 10.13 -0.07
C ARG A 77 6.58 10.73 1.08
N SER A 78 6.14 10.52 2.32
CA SER A 78 6.88 11.01 3.49
C SER A 78 8.27 10.38 3.62
N GLN A 79 8.41 9.10 3.28
CA GLN A 79 9.70 8.39 3.30
C GLN A 79 10.62 8.87 2.18
N SER A 80 10.11 9.02 0.95
CA SER A 80 10.91 9.48 -0.20
C SER A 80 11.46 10.91 0.00
N VAL A 81 10.73 11.78 0.70
CA VAL A 81 11.21 13.12 1.06
C VAL A 81 12.35 13.07 2.08
N MET A 82 12.32 12.14 3.03
CA MET A 82 13.37 11.99 4.04
C MET A 82 14.68 11.44 3.46
N GLU A 83 14.61 10.59 2.43
CA GLU A 83 15.79 10.05 1.76
C GLU A 83 16.53 11.12 0.95
N ALA A 84 15.81 12.04 0.30
CA ALA A 84 16.40 13.14 -0.49
C ALA A 84 17.11 14.23 0.35
N VAL A 85 16.88 14.26 1.66
CA VAL A 85 17.49 15.22 2.60
C VAL A 85 18.74 14.65 3.28
N ARG A 86 19.11 13.40 2.98
CA ARG A 86 20.23 12.67 3.59
C ARG A 86 21.49 12.68 2.71
#